data_AF-A0A935C9N3-F1
#
_entry.id   AF-A0A935C9N3-F1
#
_cell.length_a   1.000
_cell.length_b   1.000
_cell.length_c   1.000
_cell.angle_alpha   90.00
_cell.angle_beta   90.00
_cell.angle_gamma   90.00
#
_symmetry.space_group_name_H-M   'P 1'
#
loop_
_entity.id
_entity.type
_entity.pdbx_description
1 polymer ?
#
loop_
_entity_poly.entity_id
_entity_poly.type
_entity_poly.pdbx_seq_one_letter_code
_entity_poly.pdbx_strand_id
1 'polypeptide(L)' 'MIGVAKNNFATINKLKREVYRGKSEKPLYITTKGIDLDEASANISKMHGDFRVPTILKLVDNYCRRLKTQGTNVV' A
#
# COMPACT_ATOMS: atom_id res chain seq x y z
N MET A 1 3.54 7.28 11.23
CA MET A 1 2.54 6.97 10.17
C MET A 1 3.27 6.45 8.93
N ILE A 2 2.72 5.42 8.26
CA ILE A 2 3.25 4.84 7.02
C ILE A 2 2.18 4.96 5.93
N GLY A 3 2.54 5.55 4.79
CA GLY A 3 1.73 5.61 3.58
C GLY A 3 2.22 4.60 2.55
N VAL A 4 1.28 3.95 1.85
CA VAL A 4 1.57 2.98 0.79
C VAL A 4 0.78 3.36 -0.46
N ALA A 5 1.46 3.68 -1.55
CA ALA A 5 0.85 4.08 -2.82
C ALA A 5 1.19 3.12 -3.96
N LYS A 6 0.23 2.92 -4.88
CA LYS A 6 0.35 2.06 -6.07
C LYS A 6 0.97 2.78 -7.28
N ASN A 7 0.95 4.11 -7.27
CA ASN A 7 1.39 4.98 -8.34
C ASN A 7 2.45 5.93 -7.82
N ASN A 8 3.34 6.33 -8.71
CA ASN A 8 4.38 7.29 -8.39
C ASN A 8 3.75 8.65 -8.12
N PHE A 9 4.07 9.26 -6.99
CA PHE A 9 3.82 10.67 -6.77
C PHE A 9 5.02 11.46 -7.31
N ALA A 10 4.87 12.04 -8.51
CA ALA A 10 5.92 12.77 -9.21
C ALA A 10 6.48 13.96 -8.41
N THR A 11 5.68 14.55 -7.53
CA THR A 11 6.03 15.74 -6.75
C THR A 11 6.92 15.44 -5.53
N ILE A 12 6.95 14.18 -5.06
CA ILE A 12 7.71 13.80 -3.86
C ILE A 12 8.81 12.83 -4.28
N ASN A 13 10.02 13.32 -4.52
CA ASN A 13 11.14 12.46 -4.91
C ASN A 13 12.04 12.06 -3.73
N LYS A 14 12.20 12.91 -2.73
CA LYS A 14 13.16 12.68 -1.63
C LYS A 14 12.60 11.95 -0.40
N LEU A 15 11.28 11.86 -0.27
CA LEU A 15 10.60 11.29 0.91
C LEU A 15 9.81 10.02 0.58
N LYS A 16 10.21 9.32 -0.49
CA LYS A 16 9.57 8.08 -0.91
C LYS A 16 10.60 6.99 -1.14
N ARG A 17 10.21 5.74 -0.91
CA ARG A 17 10.99 4.54 -1.22
C ARG A 17 10.19 3.62 -2.11
N GLU A 18 10.85 3.09 -3.13
CA GLU A 18 10.27 2.10 -4.03
C GLU A 18 10.51 0.70 -3.46
N VAL A 19 9.42 -0.05 -3.31
CA VAL A 19 9.44 -1.41 -2.77
C VAL A 19 8.86 -2.36 -3.81
N TYR A 20 9.69 -3.28 -4.28
CA TYR A 20 9.32 -4.34 -5.20
C TYR A 20 8.97 -5.60 -4.41
N ARG A 21 7.83 -6.23 -4.75
CA ARG A 21 7.34 -7.45 -4.07
C ARG A 21 6.75 -8.44 -5.06
N GLY A 22 6.92 -9.72 -4.77
CA GLY A 22 6.48 -10.82 -5.63
C GLY A 22 7.19 -10.80 -6.97
N LYS A 23 6.48 -11.19 -8.04
CA LYS A 23 6.98 -11.14 -9.42
C LYS A 23 6.62 -9.85 -10.17
N SER A 24 6.24 -8.79 -9.45
CA SER A 24 5.76 -7.56 -10.09
C SER A 24 6.90 -6.57 -10.36
N GLU A 25 7.00 -6.12 -11.60
CA GLU A 25 7.91 -5.05 -12.02
C GLU A 25 7.43 -3.65 -11.59
N LYS A 26 6.20 -3.54 -11.06
CA LYS A 26 5.62 -2.27 -10.61
C LYS A 26 5.85 -2.10 -9.11
N PRO A 27 6.66 -1.12 -8.68
CA PRO A 27 6.93 -0.91 -7.26
C PRO A 27 5.70 -0.35 -6.53
N LEU A 28 5.69 -0.55 -5.21
CA LEU A 28 4.91 0.27 -4.29
C LEU A 28 5.76 1.45 -3.83
N TYR A 29 5.12 2.58 -3.61
CA TYR A 29 5.77 3.79 -3.11
C TYR A 29 5.43 3.96 -1.64
N ILE A 30 6.43 3.86 -0.78
CA ILE A 30 6.29 3.97 0.66
C ILE A 30 6.71 5.37 1.08
N THR A 31 5.90 6.00 1.93
CA THR A 31 6.21 7.27 2.58
C THR A 31 6.01 7.12 4.07
N THR A 32 6.77 7.87 4.86
CA THR A 32 6.66 7.83 6.32
C THR A 32 6.60 9.23 6.91
N LYS A 33 6.00 9.33 8.09
CA LYS A 33 6.08 10.51 8.95
C LYS A 33 6.33 10.04 10.37
N GLY A 34 7.48 10.41 10.93
CA GLY A 34 7.90 10.06 12.28
C GLY A 34 8.45 8.64 12.47
N ILE A 35 8.75 7.91 11.38
CA ILE A 35 9.43 6.60 11.39
C ILE A 35 10.46 6.61 10.26
N ASP A 36 11.56 5.89 10.46
CA ASP A 36 12.56 5.69 9.42
C ASP A 36 11.95 5.07 8.14
N LEU A 37 12.33 5.61 7.00
CA LEU A 37 11.77 5.22 5.71
C LEU A 37 12.22 3.81 5.30
N ASP A 38 13.46 3.44 5.62
CA ASP A 38 14.02 2.13 5.28
C ASP A 38 13.42 1.05 6.18
N GLU A 39 13.25 1.32 7.47
CA GLU A 39 12.58 0.42 8.41
C GLU A 39 11.14 0.14 7.96
N ALA A 40 10.37 1.20 7.67
CA ALA A 40 9.00 1.03 7.18
C ALA A 40 8.95 0.25 5.87
N SER A 41 9.87 0.53 4.95
CA SER A 41 9.94 -0.16 3.65
C SER A 41 10.29 -1.64 3.81
N ALA A 42 11.22 -1.97 4.71
CA ALA A 42 11.57 -3.35 5.03
C ALA A 42 10.38 -4.10 5.65
N ASN A 43 9.65 -3.44 6.56
CA ASN A 43 8.45 -4.00 7.17
C ASN A 43 7.37 -4.30 6.13
N ILE A 44 7.09 -3.36 5.21
CA ILE A 44 6.14 -3.59 4.10
C ILE A 44 6.62 -4.70 3.15
N SER A 45 7.92 -4.76 2.85
CA SER A 45 8.50 -5.79 1.99
C SER A 45 8.27 -7.20 2.54
N LYS A 46 8.48 -7.38 3.86
CA LYS A 46 8.31 -8.64 4.59
C LYS A 46 6.86 -9.05 4.84
N MET A 47 5.87 -8.19 4.56
CA MET A 47 4.47 -8.55 4.75
C MET A 47 4.08 -9.76 3.90
N HIS A 48 3.12 -10.55 4.38
CA HIS A 48 2.64 -11.74 3.69
C HIS A 48 1.92 -11.42 2.36
N GLY A 49 2.10 -12.30 1.37
CA GLY A 49 1.38 -12.32 0.10
C GLY A 49 2.29 -12.28 -1.13
N ASP A 50 1.94 -13.06 -2.16
CA ASP A 50 2.76 -13.32 -3.36
C ASP A 50 2.71 -12.20 -4.42
N PHE A 51 1.85 -11.21 -4.21
CA PHE A 51 1.60 -10.09 -5.14
C PHE A 51 2.25 -8.80 -4.65
N ARG A 52 2.28 -7.78 -5.54
CA ARG A 52 2.81 -6.44 -5.21
C ARG A 52 2.20 -5.86 -3.93
N VAL A 53 0.87 -5.96 -3.79
CA VAL A 53 0.13 -5.43 -2.64
C VAL A 53 0.10 -6.50 -1.54
N PRO A 54 0.52 -6.20 -0.30
CA PRO A 54 0.36 -7.09 0.85
C PRO A 54 -1.05 -7.63 0.98
N THR A 55 -1.20 -8.90 1.39
CA THR A 55 -2.51 -9.55 1.52
C THR A 55 -3.46 -8.75 2.42
N ILE A 56 -2.95 -8.19 3.52
CA ILE A 56 -3.75 -7.38 4.44
C ILE A 56 -4.33 -6.13 3.77
N LEU A 57 -3.54 -5.39 2.99
CA LEU A 57 -4.02 -4.20 2.28
C LEU A 57 -5.03 -4.54 1.19
N LYS A 58 -4.86 -5.71 0.54
CA LYS A 58 -5.84 -6.22 -0.43
C LYS A 58 -7.16 -6.58 0.25
N LEU A 59 -7.12 -7.22 1.42
CA LEU A 59 -8.31 -7.56 2.19
C LEU A 59 -9.06 -6.29 2.62
N VAL A 60 -8.37 -5.32 3.20
CA VAL A 60 -8.97 -4.03 3.61
C VAL A 60 -9.63 -3.31 2.43
N ASP A 61 -8.93 -3.17 1.29
CA ASP A 61 -9.51 -2.54 0.09
C ASP A 61 -10.75 -3.28 -0.42
N ASN A 62 -10.75 -4.62 -0.35
CA ASN A 62 -11.91 -5.44 -0.72
C ASN A 62 -13.10 -5.22 0.24
N TYR A 63 -12.87 -5.27 1.56
CA TYR A 63 -13.92 -5.03 2.54
C TYR A 63 -14.51 -3.62 2.41
N CYS A 64 -13.67 -2.59 2.27
CA CYS A 64 -14.14 -1.22 2.06
C CYS A 64 -14.99 -1.07 0.79
N ARG A 65 -14.63 -1.74 -0.32
CA ARG A 65 -15.44 -1.73 -1.54
C ARG A 65 -16.77 -2.45 -1.37
N ARG A 66 -16.78 -3.59 -0.67
CA ARG A 66 -18.01 -4.35 -0.36
C ARG A 66 -18.96 -3.60 0.56
N LEU A 67 -18.43 -2.81 1.50
CA LEU A 67 -19.27 -1.96 2.36
C LEU A 67 -19.95 -0.83 1.56
N LYS A 68 -19.26 -0.25 0.56
CA LYS A 68 -19.87 0.75 -0.32
C LYS A 68 -21.07 0.22 -1.09
N THR A 69 -21.05 -1.07 -1.47
CA THR A 69 -22.15 -1.70 -2.21
C THR A 69 -23.36 -2.05 -1.33
N GLN A 70 -23.21 -2.07 0.00
CA GLN A 70 -24.29 -2.38 0.95
C GLN A 70 -25.01 -1.11 1.46
N GLY A 71 -24.49 0.08 1.14
CA GLY A 71 -25.03 1.37 1.58
C GLY A 71 -26.04 2.04 0.63
N THR A 72 -26.53 1.34 -0.40
CA THR A 72 -27.48 1.88 -1.39
C THR A 72 -28.69 0.95 -1.57
N ASN A 73 -29.24 0.50 -0.46
CA ASN A 73 -30.61 -0.02 -0.38
C ASN A 73 -31.16 0.38 0.99
N VAL A 74 -31.45 1.67 1.13
CA VAL A 74 -32.41 2.12 2.13
C VAL A 74 -33.43 2.94 1.34
N VAL A 75 -34.63 2.39 1.34
CA VAL A 75 -35.89 2.89 0.76
C VAL A 75 -36.17 4.34 1.14
#